data_AF-A0A1D1UPT8-F1
#
_entry.id   AF-A0A1D1UPT8-F1
#
_cell.length_a   1.000
_cell.length_b   1.000
_cell.length_c   1.000
_cell.angle_alpha   90.00
_cell.angle_beta   90.00
_cell.angle_gamma   90.00
#
_symmetry.space_group_name_H-M   'P 1'
#
loop_
_entity.id
_entity.type
_entity.pdbx_description
1 polymer ?
#
loop_
_entity_poly.entity_id
_entity_poly.type
_entity_poly.pdbx_seq_one_letter_code
_entity_poly.pdbx_strand_id
1 'polypeptide(L)'
;MDLDRATFLIFALLSALIRSCFAIPGLIDLGQSLSDKKYPEVQGYFRVEANIIQMKNPRGTTRYYMPCDLIPGYCDPRITVAIDYETPNNDAGKDSVPFSRYVQVFDGSRLADVEINKIVSKDICGKSTRKINVRVHAIDKDILSDDLIDDFRCYIYTTDPPANKEANASWSAEQTCEGHNGSHKIIWKYRWFFIPEAECRETAGSSGIIRRIIPFIGK
;
A
#
# COMPACT_ATOMS: atom_id res chain seq x y z
N MET A 1 13.88 49.20 -29.07
CA MET A 1 12.86 48.12 -29.15
C MET A 1 13.46 46.87 -28.51
N ASP A 2 13.80 46.93 -27.21
CA ASP A 2 14.60 45.87 -26.55
C ASP A 2 13.97 45.32 -25.26
N LEU A 3 12.73 45.72 -24.95
CA LEU A 3 12.02 45.31 -23.73
C LEU A 3 11.37 43.90 -23.82
N ASP A 4 11.34 43.29 -25.01
CA ASP A 4 10.59 42.04 -25.23
C ASP A 4 11.39 40.75 -24.96
N ARG A 5 12.73 40.77 -25.08
CA ARG A 5 13.54 39.54 -24.93
C ARG A 5 13.73 39.12 -23.48
N ALA A 6 13.88 40.07 -22.56
CA ALA A 6 14.08 39.77 -21.13
C ALA A 6 12.81 39.18 -20.50
N THR A 7 11.63 39.70 -20.88
CA THR A 7 10.33 39.24 -20.38
C THR A 7 10.04 37.80 -20.83
N PHE A 8 10.36 37.45 -22.08
CA PHE A 8 10.16 36.10 -22.61
C PHE A 8 11.03 35.03 -21.91
N LEU A 9 12.28 35.37 -21.58
CA LEU A 9 13.19 34.46 -20.86
C LEU A 9 12.74 34.21 -19.42
N ILE A 10 12.19 35.22 -18.75
CA ILE A 10 11.66 35.10 -17.38
C ILE A 10 10.42 34.18 -17.37
N PHE A 11 9.50 34.34 -18.33
CA PHE A 11 8.33 33.44 -18.44
C PHE A 11 8.70 32.00 -18.81
N ALA A 12 9.73 31.79 -19.63
CA ALA A 12 10.24 30.45 -19.97
C ALA A 12 10.90 29.76 -18.75
N LEU A 13 11.66 30.50 -17.95
CA LEU A 13 12.27 29.99 -16.72
C LEU A 13 11.23 29.68 -15.62
N LEU A 14 10.22 30.54 -15.45
CA LEU A 14 9.12 30.28 -14.50
C LEU A 14 8.27 29.06 -14.89
N SER A 15 7.98 28.86 -16.18
CA SER A 15 7.22 27.69 -16.64
C SER A 15 8.02 26.37 -16.54
N ALA A 16 9.35 26.41 -16.63
CA ALA A 16 10.21 25.26 -16.35
C ALA A 16 10.25 24.90 -14.86
N LEU A 17 10.20 25.89 -13.97
CA LEU A 17 10.18 25.67 -12.50
C LEU A 17 8.82 25.13 -12.02
N ILE A 18 7.70 25.55 -12.63
CA ILE A 18 6.34 25.10 -12.25
C ILE A 18 6.08 23.62 -12.62
N ARG A 19 6.79 23.06 -13.61
CA ARG A 19 6.67 21.64 -13.97
C ARG A 19 7.26 20.68 -12.93
N SER A 20 7.98 21.21 -11.95
CA SER A 20 8.49 20.46 -10.82
C SER A 20 7.60 20.66 -9.60
N CYS A 21 6.28 20.45 -9.75
CA CYS A 21 5.38 20.32 -8.61
C CYS A 21 5.70 19.00 -7.88
N PHE A 22 6.77 19.00 -7.09
CA PHE A 22 6.95 18.04 -6.03
C PHE A 22 5.77 18.24 -5.08
N ALA A 23 4.93 17.22 -4.91
CA ALA A 23 3.84 17.24 -3.95
C ALA A 23 4.41 17.61 -2.57
N ILE A 24 4.10 18.81 -2.09
CA ILE A 24 4.50 19.24 -0.76
C ILE A 24 3.61 18.43 0.19
N PRO A 25 4.18 17.58 1.06
CA PRO A 25 3.38 16.82 2.02
C PRO A 25 2.56 17.77 2.88
N GLY A 26 1.32 17.39 3.19
CA GLY A 26 0.47 18.21 4.04
C GLY A 26 1.09 18.40 5.42
N LEU A 27 0.68 19.45 6.16
CA LEU A 27 1.17 19.70 7.52
C LEU A 27 0.90 18.50 8.46
N ILE A 28 -0.18 17.75 8.21
CA ILE A 28 -0.53 16.54 8.98
C ILE A 28 0.49 15.43 8.73
N ASP A 29 0.86 15.17 7.47
CA ASP A 29 1.84 14.13 7.11
C ASP A 29 3.22 14.44 7.71
N LEU A 30 3.60 15.73 7.71
CA LEU A 30 4.83 16.19 8.34
C LEU A 30 4.79 15.96 9.86
N GLY A 31 3.67 16.30 10.52
CA GLY A 31 3.48 16.06 11.95
C GLY A 31 3.59 14.57 12.30
N GLN A 32 2.98 13.70 11.50
CA GLN A 32 3.09 12.25 11.68
C GLN A 32 4.51 11.74 11.48
N SER A 33 5.21 12.21 10.44
CA SER A 33 6.63 11.87 10.19
C SER A 33 7.54 12.28 11.35
N LEU A 34 7.30 13.45 11.95
CA LEU A 34 8.01 13.88 13.15
C LEU A 34 7.69 13.00 14.37
N SER A 35 6.42 12.59 14.52
CA SER A 35 6.00 11.66 15.58
C SER A 35 6.64 10.28 15.45
N ASP A 36 6.83 9.80 14.21
CA ASP A 36 7.43 8.49 13.91
C ASP A 36 8.91 8.39 14.29
N LYS A 37 9.58 9.49 14.65
CA LYS A 37 10.96 9.48 15.16
C LYS A 37 11.16 8.62 16.41
N LYS A 38 10.07 8.30 17.14
CA LYS A 38 10.11 7.37 18.26
C LYS A 38 10.46 5.93 17.86
N TYR A 39 10.25 5.54 16.61
CA TYR A 39 10.56 4.21 16.10
C TYR A 39 12.01 4.15 15.58
N PRO A 40 12.75 3.05 15.82
CA PRO A 40 14.13 2.93 15.38
C PRO A 40 14.22 2.95 13.85
N GLU A 41 15.30 3.49 13.31
CA GLU A 41 15.52 3.46 11.86
C GLU A 41 16.16 2.14 11.46
N VAL A 42 15.54 1.46 10.50
CA VAL A 42 16.09 0.26 9.87
C VAL A 42 16.64 0.67 8.53
N GLN A 43 17.90 0.35 8.27
CA GLN A 43 18.60 0.65 7.02
C GLN A 43 19.22 -0.63 6.45
N GLY A 44 19.18 -0.78 5.13
CA GLY A 44 19.88 -1.84 4.42
C GLY A 44 19.09 -2.43 3.27
N TYR A 45 19.31 -3.72 3.01
CA TYR A 45 18.63 -4.49 1.98
C TYR A 45 17.72 -5.50 2.66
N PHE A 46 16.41 -5.34 2.53
CA PHE A 46 15.46 -6.21 3.21
C PHE A 46 14.22 -6.45 2.35
N ARG A 47 13.59 -7.61 2.55
CA ARG A 47 12.33 -7.99 1.94
C ARG A 47 11.23 -7.94 2.98
N VAL A 48 10.12 -7.32 2.61
CA VAL A 48 8.88 -7.34 3.37
C VAL A 48 7.89 -8.23 2.65
N GLU A 49 7.26 -9.14 3.37
CA GLU A 49 6.18 -9.99 2.88
C GLU A 49 4.93 -9.72 3.72
N ALA A 50 3.83 -9.40 3.06
CA ALA A 50 2.53 -9.22 3.67
C ALA A 50 1.57 -10.30 3.15
N ASN A 51 1.02 -11.10 4.03
CA ASN A 51 -0.05 -12.04 3.71
C ASN A 51 -1.40 -11.39 3.99
N ILE A 52 -2.15 -11.09 2.93
CA ILE A 52 -3.52 -10.61 3.02
C ILE A 52 -4.43 -11.82 3.11
N ILE A 53 -5.01 -12.03 4.29
CA ILE A 53 -5.75 -13.26 4.63
C ILE A 53 -7.20 -13.13 4.21
N GLN A 54 -7.88 -12.09 4.70
CA GLN A 54 -9.32 -11.93 4.52
C GLN A 54 -9.68 -10.45 4.46
N MET A 55 -10.65 -10.10 3.62
CA MET A 55 -11.40 -8.84 3.73
C MET A 55 -12.79 -9.14 4.31
N LYS A 56 -13.20 -8.34 5.29
CA LYS A 56 -14.56 -8.35 5.84
C LYS A 56 -15.29 -7.09 5.45
N ASN A 57 -16.43 -7.25 4.80
CA ASN A 57 -17.42 -6.22 4.53
C ASN A 57 -18.82 -6.83 4.77
N PRO A 58 -19.18 -7.12 6.03
CA PRO A 58 -20.37 -7.91 6.36
C PRO A 58 -21.69 -7.22 6.00
N ARG A 59 -21.64 -5.92 5.70
CA ARG A 59 -22.81 -5.12 5.28
C ARG A 59 -22.93 -4.99 3.76
N GLY A 60 -21.94 -5.44 2.99
CA GLY A 60 -21.91 -5.25 1.54
C GLY A 60 -21.97 -3.77 1.14
N THR A 61 -21.22 -2.92 1.86
CA THR A 61 -21.28 -1.47 1.68
C THR A 61 -19.98 -0.87 1.13
N THR A 62 -20.12 0.26 0.46
CA THR A 62 -19.00 1.13 0.05
C THR A 62 -18.51 1.97 1.23
N ARG A 63 -17.45 2.75 1.02
CA ARG A 63 -16.87 3.68 2.01
C ARG A 63 -17.89 4.65 2.60
N TYR A 64 -18.94 4.97 1.84
CA TYR A 64 -19.99 5.92 2.23
C TYR A 64 -21.22 5.25 2.85
N TYR A 65 -21.13 3.97 3.24
CA TYR A 65 -22.24 3.15 3.75
C TYR A 65 -23.39 2.92 2.75
N MET A 66 -23.16 3.22 1.47
CA MET A 66 -24.10 2.84 0.43
C MET A 66 -23.93 1.34 0.15
N PRO A 67 -25.00 0.57 -0.10
CA PRO A 67 -24.87 -0.77 -0.64
C PRO A 67 -24.01 -0.74 -1.91
N CYS A 68 -23.16 -1.75 -2.09
CA CYS A 68 -22.39 -2.00 -3.32
C CYS A 68 -23.38 -2.12 -4.51
N ASP A 69 -24.15 -3.21 -4.54
CA ASP A 69 -25.29 -3.36 -5.45
C ASP A 69 -26.62 -2.92 -4.82
N LEU A 70 -27.51 -2.30 -5.60
CA LEU A 70 -28.86 -1.92 -5.14
C LEU A 70 -29.72 -3.12 -4.72
N ILE A 71 -29.63 -4.25 -5.43
CA ILE A 71 -30.35 -5.51 -5.14
C ILE A 71 -29.53 -6.68 -5.69
N PRO A 72 -29.06 -7.66 -4.88
CA PRO A 72 -29.36 -7.92 -3.46
C PRO A 72 -28.31 -7.44 -2.44
N GLY A 73 -27.48 -6.42 -2.75
CA GLY A 73 -26.53 -5.85 -1.78
C GLY A 73 -25.22 -6.64 -1.62
N TYR A 74 -24.82 -7.42 -2.62
CA TYR A 74 -23.47 -7.97 -2.68
C TYR A 74 -22.51 -6.98 -3.33
N CYS A 75 -21.20 -7.24 -3.21
CA CYS A 75 -20.18 -6.51 -3.95
C CYS A 75 -19.50 -7.48 -4.94
N ASP A 76 -18.93 -6.94 -6.00
CA ASP A 76 -17.98 -7.54 -6.90
C ASP A 76 -16.56 -7.05 -6.58
N PRO A 77 -15.95 -7.49 -5.47
CA PRO A 77 -14.74 -6.87 -4.97
C PRO A 77 -13.52 -7.15 -5.87
N ARG A 78 -12.79 -6.09 -6.20
CA ARG A 78 -11.40 -6.15 -6.68
C ARG A 78 -10.50 -5.54 -5.60
N ILE A 79 -9.51 -6.32 -5.17
CA ILE A 79 -8.60 -5.93 -4.09
C ILE A 79 -7.18 -5.90 -4.62
N THR A 80 -6.56 -4.74 -4.47
CA THR A 80 -5.17 -4.49 -4.87
C THR A 80 -4.35 -4.02 -3.68
N VAL A 81 -3.04 -4.32 -3.68
CA VAL A 81 -2.17 -4.12 -2.51
C VAL A 81 -0.86 -3.47 -2.92
N ALA A 82 -0.36 -2.58 -2.06
CA ALA A 82 0.99 -2.06 -2.13
C ALA A 82 1.67 -1.92 -0.76
N ILE A 83 2.92 -2.33 -0.65
CA ILE A 83 3.87 -2.07 0.42
C ILE A 83 4.59 -0.73 0.12
N ASP A 84 4.33 0.25 0.96
CA ASP A 84 4.86 1.61 0.89
C ASP A 84 5.78 1.89 2.08
N TYR A 85 7.08 2.05 1.80
CA TYR A 85 8.09 2.41 2.80
C TYR A 85 8.55 3.87 2.67
N GLU A 86 8.19 4.56 1.58
CA GLU A 86 8.70 5.89 1.23
C GLU A 86 7.80 6.98 1.78
N THR A 87 6.49 6.80 1.62
CA THR A 87 5.47 7.79 1.98
C THR A 87 4.39 7.18 2.87
N PRO A 88 4.73 6.41 3.93
CA PRO A 88 3.76 5.60 4.67
C PRO A 88 2.61 6.42 5.30
N ASN A 89 2.83 7.72 5.55
CA ASN A 89 1.86 8.64 6.14
C ASN A 89 0.89 9.25 5.13
N ASN A 90 1.35 9.45 3.89
CA ASN A 90 0.60 10.17 2.88
C ASN A 90 -0.67 9.41 2.49
N ASP A 91 -1.63 10.16 1.94
CA ASP A 91 -2.87 9.62 1.42
C ASP A 91 -2.64 8.61 0.27
N ALA A 92 -3.58 7.67 0.12
CA ALA A 92 -3.49 6.61 -0.88
C ALA A 92 -3.58 7.19 -2.30
N GLY A 93 -2.98 6.50 -3.28
CA GLY A 93 -2.98 6.92 -4.67
C GLY A 93 -1.84 7.90 -4.98
N LYS A 94 -2.16 9.04 -5.58
CA LYS A 94 -1.15 9.94 -6.19
C LYS A 94 -0.14 10.50 -5.18
N ASP A 95 -0.57 10.74 -3.94
CA ASP A 95 0.28 11.34 -2.90
C ASP A 95 1.22 10.31 -2.25
N SER A 96 1.05 9.03 -2.57
CA SER A 96 1.92 7.93 -2.14
C SER A 96 2.26 7.01 -3.32
N VAL A 97 1.80 5.75 -3.28
CA VAL A 97 1.93 4.80 -4.37
C VAL A 97 0.69 4.94 -5.27
N PRO A 98 0.84 5.25 -6.57
CA PRO A 98 -0.29 5.27 -7.50
C PRO A 98 -0.97 3.90 -7.59
N PHE A 99 -2.30 3.86 -7.68
CA PHE A 99 -3.07 2.61 -7.74
C PHE A 99 -2.68 1.70 -8.93
N SER A 100 -2.18 2.28 -10.03
CA SER A 100 -1.65 1.52 -11.17
C SER A 100 -0.42 0.66 -10.84
N ARG A 101 0.22 0.89 -9.69
CA ARG A 101 1.36 0.12 -9.19
C ARG A 101 1.00 -0.88 -8.09
N TYR A 102 -0.29 -1.03 -7.78
CA TYR A 102 -0.77 -2.00 -6.81
C TYR A 102 -0.88 -3.36 -7.50
N VAL A 103 -0.63 -4.42 -6.75
CA VAL A 103 -0.80 -5.78 -7.26
C VAL A 103 -2.18 -6.27 -6.88
N GLN A 104 -2.93 -6.75 -7.87
CA GLN A 104 -4.21 -7.40 -7.65
C GLN A 104 -4.01 -8.73 -6.92
N VAL A 105 -4.60 -8.84 -5.73
CA VAL A 105 -4.58 -10.07 -4.92
C VAL A 105 -5.90 -10.83 -4.98
N PHE A 106 -6.99 -10.13 -5.32
CA PHE A 106 -8.31 -10.72 -5.43
C PHE A 106 -9.15 -10.02 -6.48
N ASP A 107 -9.99 -10.81 -7.16
CA ASP A 107 -11.02 -10.34 -8.08
C ASP A 107 -12.14 -11.39 -8.07
N GLY A 108 -13.33 -10.99 -7.60
CA GLY A 108 -14.48 -11.88 -7.45
C GLY A 108 -15.78 -11.19 -7.78
N SER A 109 -16.89 -11.89 -7.52
CA SER A 109 -18.24 -11.39 -7.78
C SER A 109 -19.21 -11.88 -6.72
N ARG A 110 -20.15 -11.02 -6.33
CA ARG A 110 -21.23 -11.25 -5.38
C ARG A 110 -20.79 -11.77 -4.01
N LEU A 111 -19.78 -11.13 -3.43
CA LEU A 111 -19.20 -11.46 -2.12
C LEU A 111 -19.21 -10.24 -1.21
N ALA A 112 -19.71 -10.44 0.02
CA ALA A 112 -19.60 -9.46 1.10
C ALA A 112 -18.26 -9.63 1.86
N ASP A 113 -17.92 -10.87 2.22
CA ASP A 113 -16.64 -11.21 2.83
C ASP A 113 -15.81 -12.08 1.88
N VAL A 114 -14.49 -11.92 1.91
CA VAL A 114 -13.59 -12.54 0.93
C VAL A 114 -12.39 -13.17 1.62
N GLU A 115 -12.18 -14.47 1.39
CA GLU A 115 -10.92 -15.15 1.68
C GLU A 115 -9.93 -14.95 0.53
N ILE A 116 -8.77 -14.37 0.84
CA ILE A 116 -7.77 -13.94 -0.15
C ILE A 116 -6.55 -14.86 -0.08
N ASN A 117 -5.97 -14.97 1.12
CA ASN A 117 -4.75 -15.71 1.44
C ASN A 117 -3.64 -15.58 0.37
N LYS A 118 -3.28 -14.32 0.05
CA LYS A 118 -2.20 -14.00 -0.91
C LYS A 118 -1.07 -13.25 -0.23
N ILE A 119 0.15 -13.68 -0.56
CA ILE A 119 1.37 -13.00 -0.14
C ILE A 119 1.80 -12.02 -1.23
N VAL A 120 2.00 -10.76 -0.83
CA VAL A 120 2.65 -9.72 -1.62
C VAL A 120 4.00 -9.44 -0.98
N SER A 121 5.04 -9.30 -1.80
CA SER A 121 6.38 -8.99 -1.31
C SER A 121 6.94 -7.72 -1.93
N LYS A 122 7.85 -7.05 -1.23
CA LYS A 122 8.62 -5.94 -1.77
C LYS A 122 10.02 -5.92 -1.18
N ASP A 123 10.98 -5.71 -2.06
CA ASP A 123 12.37 -5.51 -1.67
C ASP A 123 12.66 -4.02 -1.53
N ILE A 124 13.44 -3.68 -0.51
CA ILE A 124 13.85 -2.32 -0.19
C ILE A 124 15.38 -2.31 -0.23
N CYS A 125 15.95 -1.65 -1.24
CA CYS A 125 17.35 -1.80 -1.62
C CYS A 125 18.19 -0.58 -1.21
N GLY A 126 18.94 -0.71 -0.11
CA GLY A 126 19.85 0.33 0.36
C GLY A 126 19.15 1.58 0.90
N LYS A 127 17.87 1.47 1.27
CA LYS A 127 17.07 2.56 1.85
C LYS A 127 16.94 2.40 3.35
N SER A 128 16.44 3.45 3.99
CA SER A 128 16.04 3.42 5.39
C SER A 128 14.55 3.67 5.56
N THR A 129 13.98 3.13 6.63
CA THR A 129 12.60 3.38 7.01
C THR A 129 12.41 3.24 8.51
N ARG A 130 11.39 3.92 9.04
CA ARG A 130 10.91 3.81 10.42
C ARG A 130 9.52 3.18 10.49
N LYS A 131 8.84 3.11 9.34
CA LYS A 131 7.46 2.69 9.23
C LYS A 131 7.17 2.27 7.80
N ILE A 132 6.45 1.17 7.66
CA ILE A 132 5.98 0.67 6.37
C ILE A 132 4.46 0.61 6.43
N ASN A 133 3.79 1.03 5.37
CA ASN A 133 2.35 0.94 5.23
C ASN A 133 2.02 -0.11 4.15
N VAL A 134 1.42 -1.21 4.57
CA VAL A 134 0.78 -2.15 3.66
C VAL A 134 -0.60 -1.58 3.32
N ARG A 135 -0.67 -0.92 2.17
CA ARG A 135 -1.86 -0.29 1.60
C ARG A 135 -2.69 -1.34 0.91
N VAL A 136 -3.97 -1.41 1.25
CA VAL A 136 -4.95 -2.24 0.55
C VAL A 136 -6.02 -1.32 -0.01
N HIS A 137 -6.30 -1.45 -1.30
CA HIS A 137 -7.33 -0.72 -2.00
C HIS A 137 -8.39 -1.71 -2.47
N ALA A 138 -9.60 -1.56 -1.94
CA ALA A 138 -10.74 -2.41 -2.28
C ALA A 138 -11.80 -1.57 -2.98
N ILE A 139 -12.20 -2.02 -4.17
CA ILE A 139 -13.28 -1.43 -4.94
C ILE A 139 -14.32 -2.49 -5.26
N ASP A 140 -15.54 -2.05 -5.44
CA ASP A 140 -16.63 -2.77 -6.05
C ASP A 140 -16.59 -2.49 -7.55
N LYS A 141 -16.64 -3.55 -8.37
CA LYS A 141 -16.58 -3.39 -9.83
C LYS A 141 -17.98 -3.29 -10.39
N ASP A 142 -18.26 -2.18 -11.06
CA ASP A 142 -19.50 -2.00 -11.81
C ASP A 142 -19.28 -1.88 -13.30
N ILE A 143 -20.37 -2.01 -14.06
CA ILE A 143 -20.36 -1.82 -15.51
C ILE A 143 -20.00 -0.37 -15.88
N LEU A 144 -20.40 0.61 -15.06
CA LEU A 144 -20.29 2.04 -15.38
C LEU A 144 -19.16 2.74 -14.65
N SER A 145 -18.96 2.48 -13.36
CA SER A 145 -17.95 3.15 -12.54
C SER A 145 -17.63 2.30 -11.32
N ASP A 146 -16.36 1.96 -11.11
CA ASP A 146 -15.93 1.26 -9.91
C ASP A 146 -16.22 2.11 -8.65
N ASP A 147 -16.82 1.50 -7.63
CA ASP A 147 -17.19 2.14 -6.37
C ASP A 147 -16.19 1.79 -5.26
N LEU A 148 -15.75 2.80 -4.49
CA LEU A 148 -14.75 2.57 -3.44
C LEU A 148 -15.36 1.84 -2.24
N ILE A 149 -14.88 0.63 -1.93
CA ILE A 149 -15.20 -0.04 -0.66
C ILE A 149 -14.41 0.60 0.47
N ASP A 150 -13.08 0.61 0.39
CA ASP A 150 -12.23 1.34 1.34
C ASP A 150 -10.75 1.39 0.91
N ASP A 151 -10.00 2.26 1.59
CA ASP A 151 -8.53 2.29 1.56
C ASP A 151 -7.99 1.96 2.96
N PHE A 152 -7.32 0.82 3.09
CA PHE A 152 -6.78 0.36 4.37
C PHE A 152 -5.31 0.73 4.51
N ARG A 153 -4.92 1.17 5.72
CA ARG A 153 -3.54 1.50 6.09
C ARG A 153 -3.07 0.54 7.18
N CYS A 154 -2.28 -0.45 6.80
CA CYS A 154 -1.86 -1.51 7.71
C CYS A 154 -0.36 -1.35 8.02
N TYR A 155 -0.05 -0.77 9.18
CA TYR A 155 1.32 -0.34 9.50
C TYR A 155 2.18 -1.46 10.08
N ILE A 156 3.41 -1.54 9.59
CA ILE A 156 4.53 -2.26 10.21
C ILE A 156 5.43 -1.20 10.84
N TYR A 157 5.59 -1.26 12.15
CA TYR A 157 6.53 -0.42 12.89
C TYR A 157 7.85 -1.16 13.09
N THR A 158 8.96 -0.44 13.05
CA THR A 158 10.31 -0.99 13.21
C THR A 158 10.66 -1.40 14.65
N THR A 159 9.69 -1.37 15.59
CA THR A 159 9.90 -1.84 16.96
C THR A 159 10.36 -3.30 16.99
N ASP A 160 9.86 -4.11 16.06
CA ASP A 160 10.31 -5.47 15.82
C ASP A 160 11.19 -5.49 14.57
N PRO A 161 12.53 -5.50 14.71
CA PRO A 161 13.42 -5.37 13.56
C PRO A 161 13.28 -6.55 12.59
N PRO A 162 13.72 -6.39 11.32
CA PRO A 162 13.77 -7.51 10.38
C PRO A 162 14.62 -8.65 10.91
N ALA A 163 14.22 -9.89 10.63
CA ALA A 163 15.05 -11.04 10.94
C ALA A 163 16.34 -11.04 10.10
N ASN A 164 17.39 -11.70 10.61
CA ASN A 164 18.70 -11.72 9.93
C ASN A 164 18.69 -12.37 8.53
N LYS A 165 17.68 -13.22 8.24
CA LYS A 165 17.50 -13.93 6.97
C LYS A 165 16.09 -14.54 6.87
N GLU A 166 15.67 -14.94 5.66
CA GLU A 166 14.35 -15.55 5.40
C GLU A 166 14.04 -16.74 6.32
N ALA A 167 15.01 -17.65 6.53
CA ALA A 167 14.82 -18.85 7.34
C ALA A 167 14.51 -18.58 8.82
N ASN A 168 14.89 -17.40 9.33
CA ASN A 168 14.64 -17.00 10.71
C ASN A 168 13.41 -16.09 10.84
N ALA A 169 12.81 -15.68 9.72
CA ALA A 169 11.70 -14.75 9.68
C ALA A 169 10.39 -15.46 9.99
N SER A 170 9.91 -15.27 11.22
CA SER A 170 8.58 -15.73 11.63
C SER A 170 7.51 -14.75 11.13
N TRP A 171 6.35 -15.29 10.78
CA TRP A 171 5.16 -14.46 10.56
C TRP A 171 4.75 -13.79 11.88
N SER A 172 4.30 -12.55 11.80
CA SER A 172 3.64 -11.85 12.89
C SER A 172 2.38 -12.61 13.31
N ALA A 173 1.86 -12.27 14.49
CA ALA A 173 0.47 -12.58 14.81
C ALA A 173 -0.47 -11.98 13.74
N GLU A 174 -1.66 -12.55 13.59
CA GLU A 174 -2.69 -11.96 12.74
C GLU A 174 -3.10 -10.61 13.31
N GLN A 175 -3.16 -9.63 12.42
CA GLN A 175 -3.51 -8.26 12.72
C GLN A 175 -4.77 -7.90 11.95
N THR A 176 -5.51 -6.94 12.49
CA THR A 176 -6.67 -6.35 11.83
C THR A 176 -6.36 -4.89 11.57
N CYS A 177 -6.42 -4.48 10.30
CA CYS A 177 -6.51 -3.06 9.96
C CYS A 177 -7.95 -2.72 9.61
N GLU A 178 -8.42 -1.64 10.22
CA GLU A 178 -9.76 -1.14 10.04
C GLU A 178 -9.79 -0.13 8.88
N GLY A 179 -10.86 -0.17 8.10
CA GLY A 179 -11.15 0.84 7.07
C GLY A 179 -11.55 2.17 7.70
N HIS A 180 -11.88 3.16 6.87
CA HIS A 180 -12.19 4.53 7.30
C HIS A 180 -13.22 4.60 8.44
N ASN A 181 -14.17 3.67 8.43
CA ASN A 181 -15.34 3.65 9.30
C ASN A 181 -15.37 2.49 10.31
N GLY A 182 -14.32 1.67 10.38
CA GLY A 182 -14.24 0.52 11.29
C GLY A 182 -15.11 -0.70 10.91
N SER A 183 -16.10 -0.53 10.03
CA SER A 183 -16.96 -1.63 9.56
C SER A 183 -16.22 -2.59 8.64
N HIS A 184 -15.41 -2.05 7.73
CA HIS A 184 -14.59 -2.85 6.82
C HIS A 184 -13.28 -3.20 7.50
N LYS A 185 -12.80 -4.42 7.28
CA LYS A 185 -11.58 -4.92 7.93
C LYS A 185 -10.74 -5.73 6.96
N ILE A 186 -9.43 -5.59 7.08
CA ILE A 186 -8.46 -6.49 6.48
C ILE A 186 -7.78 -7.26 7.60
N ILE A 187 -7.85 -8.59 7.51
CA ILE A 187 -7.08 -9.51 8.36
C ILE A 187 -5.81 -9.86 7.58
N TRP A 188 -4.66 -9.68 8.22
CA TRP A 188 -3.37 -9.83 7.56
C TRP A 188 -2.29 -10.21 8.57
N LYS A 189 -1.13 -10.61 8.07
CA LYS A 189 0.09 -10.77 8.86
C LYS A 189 1.29 -10.46 7.98
N TYR A 190 2.44 -10.20 8.57
CA TYR A 190 3.65 -9.89 7.82
C TYR A 190 4.86 -10.64 8.36
N ARG A 191 5.92 -10.69 7.55
CA ARG A 191 7.27 -10.98 8.00
C ARG A 191 8.23 -10.15 7.17
N TRP A 192 9.40 -9.89 7.73
CA TRP A 192 10.44 -9.16 7.02
C TRP A 192 11.81 -9.56 7.51
N PHE A 193 12.77 -9.50 6.60
CA PHE A 193 14.12 -10.00 6.83
C PHE A 193 15.13 -9.34 5.91
N PHE A 194 16.38 -9.27 6.36
CA PHE A 194 17.48 -8.84 5.54
C PHE A 194 17.75 -9.84 4.40
N ILE A 195 18.11 -9.31 3.24
CA ILE A 195 18.49 -10.07 2.04
C ILE A 195 19.85 -9.57 1.55
N PRO A 196 20.65 -10.41 0.86
CA PRO A 196 21.87 -9.94 0.21
C PRO A 196 21.58 -8.86 -0.84
N GLU A 197 22.47 -7.88 -0.97
CA GLU A 197 22.34 -6.81 -1.97
C GLU A 197 22.14 -7.35 -3.39
N ALA A 198 22.88 -8.40 -3.76
CA ALA A 198 22.78 -9.05 -5.07
C ALA A 198 21.41 -9.69 -5.36
N GLU A 199 20.61 -9.96 -4.34
CA GLU A 199 19.26 -10.53 -4.47
C GLU A 199 18.16 -9.46 -4.49
N CYS A 200 18.49 -8.22 -4.16
CA CYS A 200 17.51 -7.15 -4.02
C CYS A 200 17.01 -6.65 -5.37
N ARG A 201 15.69 -6.65 -5.55
CA ARG A 201 15.05 -6.17 -6.80
C ARG A 201 14.13 -5.01 -6.50
N GLU A 202 14.61 -3.79 -6.73
CA GLU A 202 13.79 -2.60 -6.58
C GLU A 202 12.69 -2.59 -7.65
N THR A 203 11.46 -2.87 -7.24
CA THR A 203 10.29 -2.81 -8.12
C THR A 203 9.50 -1.53 -7.85
N ALA A 204 9.14 -0.79 -8.90
CA ALA A 204 8.20 0.31 -8.78
C ALA A 204 6.83 -0.23 -8.34
N GLY A 205 6.41 0.08 -7.11
CA GLY A 205 5.20 -0.49 -6.50
C GLY A 205 5.48 -1.75 -5.68
N SER A 206 4.52 -2.66 -5.63
CA SER A 206 4.66 -3.96 -4.92
C SER A 206 4.63 -5.11 -5.88
N SER A 207 5.48 -5.06 -6.89
CA SER A 207 5.60 -6.10 -7.90
C SER A 207 6.36 -7.32 -7.36
N GLY A 208 6.04 -7.73 -6.14
CA GLY A 208 6.47 -9.00 -5.58
C GLY A 208 5.81 -10.12 -6.35
N ILE A 209 6.64 -11.06 -6.79
CA ILE A 209 6.24 -12.39 -7.21
C ILE A 209 5.08 -12.83 -6.32
N ILE A 210 3.86 -12.93 -6.86
CA ILE A 210 2.75 -13.57 -6.15
C ILE A 210 3.18 -15.01 -5.98
N ARG A 211 3.85 -15.32 -4.86
CA ARG A 211 4.11 -16.69 -4.46
C ARG A 211 2.74 -17.25 -4.12
N ARG A 212 2.06 -17.86 -5.11
CA ARG A 212 0.95 -18.77 -4.80
C ARG A 212 1.53 -19.75 -3.81
N ILE A 213 0.96 -19.78 -2.61
CA ILE A 213 1.27 -20.78 -1.60
C ILE A 213 1.22 -22.12 -2.34
N ILE A 214 2.38 -22.74 -2.58
CA ILE A 214 2.41 -24.14 -2.96
C ILE A 214 1.83 -24.81 -1.73
N PRO A 215 0.66 -25.48 -1.82
CA PRO A 215 0.11 -26.15 -0.67
C PRO A 215 1.21 -27.05 -0.13
N PHE A 216 1.54 -26.88 1.15
CA PHE A 216 2.38 -27.82 1.87
C PHE A 216 1.69 -29.19 1.73
N ILE A 217 2.12 -29.99 0.76
CA ILE A 217 1.86 -31.42 0.74
C ILE A 217 2.79 -31.99 1.80
N GLY A 218 2.36 -31.87 3.06
CA GLY A 218 2.89 -32.67 4.15
C GLY A 218 2.52 -34.12 3.87
N LYS A 219 3.53 -35.00 3.91
CA LYS A 219 3.34 -36.44 3.99
C LYS A 219 2.63 -36.82 5.29
#